data_AF-A0AAV1UMF6-F1
#
_entry.id   AF-A0AAV1UMF6-F1
#
_cell.length_a   1.000
_cell.length_b   1.000
_cell.length_c   1.000
_cell.angle_alpha   90.00
_cell.angle_beta   90.00
_cell.angle_gamma   90.00
#
_symmetry.space_group_name_H-M   'P 1'
#
loop_
_entity.id
_entity.type
_entity.pdbx_description
1 polymer ?
#
loop_
_entity_poly.entity_id
_entity_poly.type
_entity_poly.pdbx_seq_one_letter_code
_entity_poly.pdbx_strand_id
1 'polypeptide(L)'
;MRRGAIVAKRISSSAAAVQIREKVTVPTARASIRRHPPKRKMPKDKFAALSTKFLDRVQTAMEPLYPPINGDFQLRRDKKDALVIRTNAQEFVIQVQSSEQQIEFVSPVSGLLTYRWNAMTKRWEDETDSHDIEGLLTRDLMRFCAGIPLF
;
A
#
# COMPACT_ATOMS: atom_id res chain seq x y z
N MET A 1 -39.79 70.17 -37.89
CA MET A 1 -40.88 70.82 -37.12
C MET A 1 -41.17 69.98 -35.87
N ARG A 2 -41.27 70.66 -34.71
CA ARG A 2 -41.83 70.25 -33.39
C ARG A 2 -41.12 69.07 -32.68
N ARG A 3 -40.29 69.30 -31.66
CA ARG A 3 -40.56 69.75 -30.25
C ARG A 3 -41.35 68.74 -29.41
N GLY A 4 -40.78 68.41 -28.25
CA GLY A 4 -41.40 67.79 -27.07
C GLY A 4 -40.35 66.97 -26.30
N ALA A 5 -39.38 67.55 -25.59
CA ALA A 5 -39.48 68.26 -24.30
C ALA A 5 -40.25 67.44 -23.25
N ILE A 6 -39.62 67.07 -22.13
CA ILE A 6 -39.93 67.45 -20.73
C ILE A 6 -39.28 66.34 -19.85
N VAL A 7 -38.66 66.52 -18.67
CA VAL A 7 -38.37 67.67 -17.81
C VAL A 7 -37.27 67.24 -16.82
N ALA A 8 -36.48 68.22 -16.40
CA ALA A 8 -35.48 68.14 -15.35
C ALA A 8 -36.07 68.05 -13.93
N LYS A 9 -35.36 67.39 -13.00
CA LYS A 9 -35.28 67.83 -11.59
C LYS A 9 -33.98 67.28 -10.99
N ARG A 10 -32.91 68.08 -10.86
CA ARG A 10 -32.58 69.07 -9.81
C ARG A 10 -32.10 68.42 -8.49
N ILE A 11 -30.93 68.90 -8.05
CA ILE A 11 -30.40 69.04 -6.67
C ILE A 11 -29.53 67.90 -6.09
N SER A 12 -28.22 68.13 -6.25
CA SER A 12 -27.12 68.17 -5.26
C SER A 12 -27.19 67.50 -3.88
N SER A 13 -26.00 67.01 -3.50
CA SER A 13 -25.36 66.89 -2.17
C SER A 13 -25.83 65.79 -1.21
N SER A 14 -24.95 64.85 -0.84
CA SER A 14 -23.98 64.98 0.26
C SER A 14 -23.27 63.64 0.53
N ALA A 15 -22.10 63.73 1.16
CA ALA A 15 -21.10 62.69 1.38
C ALA A 15 -21.50 61.56 2.33
N ALA A 16 -20.88 60.38 2.21
CA ALA A 16 -20.09 59.75 3.27
C ALA A 16 -19.53 58.35 2.91
N ALA A 17 -18.31 58.12 3.40
CA ALA A 17 -17.71 56.85 3.82
C ALA A 17 -17.24 55.83 2.75
N VAL A 18 -15.95 55.95 2.45
CA VAL A 18 -15.07 54.88 1.92
C VAL A 18 -15.00 53.74 2.93
N GLN A 19 -15.37 52.52 2.53
CA GLN A 19 -14.99 51.29 3.22
C GLN A 19 -13.99 50.50 2.37
N ILE A 20 -12.78 50.38 2.90
CA ILE A 20 -11.65 49.65 2.35
C ILE A 20 -11.93 48.15 2.54
N ARG A 21 -12.09 47.41 1.44
CA ARG A 21 -12.12 45.94 1.48
C ARG A 21 -10.69 45.41 1.52
N GLU A 22 -10.27 44.92 2.68
CA GLU A 22 -9.02 44.18 2.84
C GLU A 22 -9.09 42.86 2.04
N LYS A 23 -8.15 42.69 1.12
CA LYS A 23 -7.87 41.40 0.46
C LYS A 23 -7.24 40.47 1.49
N VAL A 24 -8.01 39.54 2.03
CA VAL A 24 -7.50 38.40 2.79
C VAL A 24 -6.58 37.59 1.87
N THR A 25 -5.27 37.72 2.11
CA THR A 25 -4.24 36.94 1.42
C THR A 25 -4.08 35.65 2.21
N VAL A 26 -4.54 34.54 1.65
CA VAL A 26 -4.29 33.19 2.20
C VAL A 26 -2.79 32.91 2.08
N PRO A 27 -2.07 32.65 3.19
CA PRO A 27 -0.65 32.34 3.08
C PRO A 27 -0.49 30.95 2.45
N THR A 28 0.15 30.90 1.29
CA THR A 28 0.68 29.66 0.70
C THR A 28 1.69 29.07 1.66
N ALA A 29 1.25 28.11 2.48
CA ALA A 29 2.16 27.23 3.18
C ALA A 29 2.98 26.48 2.13
N ARG A 30 4.24 26.88 1.96
CA ARG A 30 5.25 26.00 1.37
C ARG A 30 5.33 24.80 2.31
N ALA A 31 4.62 23.73 1.96
CA ALA A 31 4.82 22.43 2.58
C ALA A 31 6.29 22.09 2.40
N SER A 32 7.06 22.26 3.47
CA SER A 32 8.39 21.68 3.57
C SER A 32 8.19 20.19 3.38
N ILE A 33 8.63 19.67 2.24
CA ILE A 33 8.77 18.23 2.01
C ILE A 33 9.65 17.76 3.16
N ARG A 34 9.03 17.19 4.21
CA ARG A 34 9.75 16.53 5.29
C ARG A 34 10.54 15.45 4.58
N ARG A 35 11.84 15.68 4.41
CA ARG A 35 12.76 14.64 3.95
C ARG A 35 12.69 13.56 5.01
N HIS A 36 11.89 12.52 4.74
CA HIS A 36 11.87 11.34 5.58
C HIS A 36 13.32 10.85 5.65
N PRO A 37 13.88 10.68 6.86
CA PRO A 37 15.20 10.10 7.00
C PRO A 37 15.26 8.81 6.17
N PRO A 38 16.35 8.54 5.44
CA PRO A 38 16.50 7.28 4.72
C PRO A 38 16.25 6.14 5.71
N LYS A 39 15.27 5.27 5.41
CA LYS A 39 14.94 4.13 6.27
C LYS A 39 16.24 3.36 6.51
N ARG A 40 16.66 3.27 7.78
CA ARG A 40 17.90 2.58 8.14
C ARG A 40 17.75 1.12 7.71
N LYS A 41 18.56 0.70 6.75
CA LYS A 41 18.63 -0.72 6.33
C LYS A 41 19.07 -1.56 7.54
N MET A 42 18.41 -2.70 7.74
CA MET A 42 18.80 -3.63 8.80
C MET A 42 20.11 -4.35 8.45
N PRO A 43 20.81 -4.96 9.42
CA PRO A 43 21.95 -5.81 9.12
C PRO A 43 21.56 -6.95 8.16
N LYS A 44 22.44 -7.28 7.20
CA LYS A 44 22.15 -8.29 6.16
C LYS A 44 21.84 -9.66 6.78
N ASP A 45 22.59 -10.07 7.79
CA ASP A 45 22.39 -11.36 8.47
C ASP A 45 21.05 -11.42 9.19
N LYS A 46 20.62 -10.28 9.77
CA LYS A 46 19.31 -10.17 10.42
C LYS A 46 18.18 -10.32 9.40
N PHE A 47 18.31 -9.68 8.24
CA PHE A 47 17.33 -9.82 7.16
C PHE A 47 17.27 -11.27 6.65
N ALA A 48 18.42 -11.89 6.38
CA ALA A 48 18.51 -13.27 5.94
C ALA A 48 17.88 -14.25 6.94
N ALA A 49 18.13 -14.05 8.24
CA ALA A 49 17.52 -14.86 9.29
C ALA A 49 15.99 -14.69 9.37
N LEU A 50 15.49 -13.45 9.28
CA LEU A 50 14.05 -13.16 9.33
C LEU A 50 13.31 -13.71 8.10
N SER A 51 13.87 -13.53 6.91
CA SER A 51 13.30 -14.04 5.66
C SER A 51 13.31 -15.56 5.61
N THR A 52 14.42 -16.21 6.01
CA THR A 52 14.49 -17.68 6.11
C THR A 52 13.42 -18.21 7.06
N LYS A 53 13.33 -17.64 8.27
CA LYS A 53 12.32 -18.03 9.27
C LYS A 53 10.89 -17.82 8.77
N PHE A 54 10.66 -16.78 7.98
CA PHE A 54 9.36 -16.54 7.36
C PHE A 54 9.02 -17.64 6.35
N LEU A 55 9.93 -17.95 5.42
CA LEU A 55 9.72 -19.03 4.46
C LEU A 55 9.52 -20.39 5.15
N ASP A 56 10.26 -20.69 6.23
CA ASP A 56 10.07 -21.89 7.04
C ASP A 56 8.64 -21.96 7.61
N ARG A 57 8.16 -20.84 8.20
CA ARG A 57 6.77 -20.75 8.69
C ARG A 57 5.75 -20.95 7.59
N VAL A 58 5.94 -20.34 6.42
CA VAL A 58 5.03 -20.56 5.30
C VAL A 58 5.01 -22.05 4.94
N GLN A 59 6.16 -22.73 4.87
CA GLN A 59 6.19 -24.16 4.57
C GLN A 59 5.40 -25.01 5.56
N THR A 60 5.57 -24.76 6.86
CA THR A 60 4.81 -25.46 7.92
C THR A 60 3.33 -25.11 7.86
N ALA A 61 2.97 -23.84 7.66
CA ALA A 61 1.58 -23.38 7.61
C ALA A 61 0.80 -24.02 6.45
N MET A 62 1.47 -24.39 5.36
CA MET A 62 0.84 -25.03 4.21
C MET A 62 0.55 -26.53 4.40
N GLU A 63 0.99 -27.16 5.50
CA GLU A 63 0.80 -28.60 5.73
C GLU A 63 -0.65 -29.09 5.53
N PRO A 64 -1.68 -28.38 6.03
CA PRO A 64 -3.08 -28.80 5.85
C PRO A 64 -3.60 -28.71 4.41
N LEU A 65 -2.84 -28.10 3.50
CA LEU A 65 -3.26 -27.96 2.10
C LEU A 65 -2.75 -29.11 1.22
N TYR A 66 -1.81 -29.93 1.70
CA TYR A 66 -1.28 -31.04 0.91
C TYR A 66 -2.35 -32.11 0.57
N PRO A 67 -2.05 -32.99 -0.39
CA PRO A 67 -2.87 -34.17 -0.64
C PRO A 67 -3.17 -34.97 0.65
N PRO A 68 -4.37 -35.54 0.79
CA PRO A 68 -5.41 -35.67 -0.25
C PRO A 68 -6.35 -34.46 -0.39
N ILE A 69 -6.21 -33.41 0.44
CA ILE A 69 -7.16 -32.29 0.49
C ILE A 69 -7.15 -31.50 -0.83
N ASN A 70 -5.96 -31.22 -1.36
CA ASN A 70 -5.79 -30.63 -2.68
C ASN A 70 -4.82 -31.50 -3.49
N GLY A 71 -5.34 -32.30 -4.42
CA GLY A 71 -4.57 -33.35 -5.12
C GLY A 71 -3.33 -32.86 -5.88
N ASP A 72 -3.42 -31.68 -6.50
CA ASP A 72 -2.33 -31.09 -7.27
C ASP A 72 -1.49 -30.06 -6.48
N PHE A 73 -1.74 -29.92 -5.17
CA PHE A 73 -1.03 -28.94 -4.37
C PHE A 73 0.45 -29.32 -4.22
N GLN A 74 1.33 -28.43 -4.63
CA GLN A 74 2.77 -28.61 -4.52
C GLN A 74 3.42 -27.36 -3.95
N LEU A 75 4.35 -27.58 -3.04
CA LEU A 75 5.18 -26.52 -2.49
C LEU A 75 6.63 -26.81 -2.85
N ARG A 76 7.29 -25.86 -3.51
CA ARG A 76 8.69 -25.99 -3.93
C ARG A 76 9.50 -24.82 -3.40
N ARG A 77 10.58 -25.12 -2.69
CA ARG A 77 11.54 -24.11 -2.24
C ARG A 77 12.73 -24.10 -3.17
N ASP A 78 12.97 -22.99 -3.85
CA ASP A 78 14.18 -22.80 -4.64
C ASP A 78 15.22 -22.05 -3.81
N LYS A 79 16.45 -22.59 -3.84
CA LYS A 79 17.70 -22.08 -3.24
C LYS A 79 17.52 -20.90 -2.27
N LYS A 80 17.06 -21.19 -1.06
CA LYS A 80 16.83 -20.30 0.12
C LYS A 80 15.95 -19.06 -0.08
N ASP A 81 15.86 -18.50 -1.28
CA ASP A 81 15.31 -17.17 -1.53
C ASP A 81 13.93 -17.20 -2.18
N ALA A 82 13.44 -18.36 -2.65
CA ALA A 82 12.13 -18.43 -3.28
C ALA A 82 11.29 -19.60 -2.77
N LEU A 83 9.99 -19.37 -2.70
CA LEU A 83 8.98 -20.39 -2.44
C LEU A 83 7.89 -20.29 -3.50
N VAL A 84 7.68 -21.37 -4.23
CA VAL A 84 6.66 -21.50 -5.26
C VAL A 84 5.55 -22.41 -4.74
N ILE A 85 4.33 -21.88 -4.71
CA ILE A 85 3.13 -22.60 -4.29
C ILE A 85 2.30 -22.84 -5.55
N ARG A 86 2.12 -24.11 -5.91
CA ARG A 86 1.26 -24.52 -7.02
C ARG A 86 -0.01 -25.11 -6.46
N THR A 87 -1.13 -24.56 -6.91
CA THR A 87 -2.46 -25.12 -6.72
C THR A 87 -2.88 -25.84 -8.02
N ASN A 88 -4.06 -26.42 -8.03
CA ASN A 88 -4.65 -27.05 -9.21
C ASN A 88 -4.81 -26.10 -10.41
N ALA A 89 -5.00 -24.81 -10.16
CA ALA A 89 -5.28 -23.83 -11.20
C ALA A 89 -4.14 -22.84 -11.44
N GLN A 90 -3.32 -22.57 -10.43
CA GLN A 90 -2.54 -21.35 -10.41
C GLN A 90 -1.26 -21.47 -9.59
N GLU A 91 -0.30 -20.61 -9.90
CA GLU A 91 0.99 -20.54 -9.21
C GLU A 91 1.10 -19.21 -8.46
N PHE A 92 1.63 -19.29 -7.24
CA PHE A 92 2.02 -18.16 -6.41
C PHE A 92 3.52 -18.24 -6.17
N VAL A 93 4.18 -17.08 -6.10
CA VAL A 93 5.62 -17.01 -5.84
C VAL A 93 5.89 -16.04 -4.70
N ILE A 94 6.65 -16.49 -3.72
CA ILE A 94 7.22 -15.66 -2.66
C ILE A 94 8.72 -15.61 -2.87
N GLN A 95 9.26 -14.42 -3.11
CA GLN A 95 10.67 -14.21 -3.44
C GLN A 95 11.31 -13.23 -2.45
N VAL A 96 12.50 -13.57 -1.96
CA VAL A 96 13.30 -12.74 -1.07
C VAL A 96 14.21 -11.85 -1.91
N GLN A 97 14.05 -10.54 -1.77
CA GLN A 97 14.87 -9.52 -2.44
C GLN A 97 15.89 -8.93 -1.45
N SER A 98 17.06 -9.57 -1.35
CA SER A 98 18.09 -9.24 -0.35
C SER A 98 18.73 -7.85 -0.50
N SER A 99 18.88 -7.35 -1.73
CA SER A 99 19.44 -6.01 -2.01
C SER A 99 18.56 -4.87 -1.47
N GLU A 100 17.25 -5.08 -1.58
CA GLU A 100 16.22 -4.12 -1.18
C GLU A 100 15.68 -4.36 0.22
N GLN A 101 15.98 -5.52 0.80
CA GLN A 101 15.44 -6.00 2.08
C GLN A 101 13.92 -6.08 2.08
N GLN A 102 13.38 -6.75 1.06
CA GLN A 102 11.94 -6.92 0.84
C GLN A 102 11.61 -8.38 0.54
N ILE A 103 10.33 -8.72 0.72
CA ILE A 103 9.74 -9.94 0.20
C ILE A 103 8.75 -9.54 -0.88
N GLU A 104 8.91 -10.11 -2.07
CA GLU A 104 7.95 -10.00 -3.16
C GLU A 104 6.98 -11.16 -3.10
N PHE A 105 5.70 -10.86 -3.24
CA PHE A 105 4.64 -11.84 -3.37
C PHE A 105 3.94 -11.64 -4.72
N VAL A 106 4.05 -12.63 -5.59
CA VAL A 106 3.32 -12.68 -6.85
C VAL A 106 2.07 -13.52 -6.63
N SER A 107 0.93 -12.83 -6.60
CA SER A 107 -0.39 -13.43 -6.52
C SER A 107 -1.12 -13.31 -7.86
N PRO A 108 -1.77 -14.38 -8.34
CA PRO A 108 -2.67 -14.33 -9.48
C PRO A 108 -3.93 -13.49 -9.22
N VAL A 109 -4.26 -13.19 -7.95
CA VAL A 109 -5.44 -12.40 -7.58
C VAL A 109 -5.09 -10.95 -7.30
N SER A 110 -3.98 -10.74 -6.58
CA SER A 110 -3.60 -9.41 -6.07
C SER A 110 -2.48 -8.75 -6.87
N GLY A 111 -1.89 -9.46 -7.83
CA GLY A 111 -0.72 -9.01 -8.58
C GLY A 111 0.57 -9.13 -7.77
N LEU A 112 1.57 -8.31 -8.13
CA LEU A 112 2.85 -8.23 -7.45
C LEU A 112 2.75 -7.25 -6.27
N LEU A 113 3.15 -7.71 -5.08
CA LEU A 113 3.17 -6.93 -3.84
C LEU A 113 4.52 -7.04 -3.15
N THR A 114 4.88 -6.01 -2.39
CA THR A 114 6.20 -5.90 -1.76
C THR A 114 6.07 -5.63 -0.26
N TYR A 115 6.67 -6.50 0.54
CA TYR A 115 6.57 -6.46 1.99
C TYR A 115 7.92 -6.13 2.62
N ARG A 116 7.87 -5.32 3.68
CA ARG A 116 9.03 -5.04 4.53
C ARG A 116 8.79 -5.48 5.96
N TRP A 117 9.88 -5.83 6.62
CA TRP A 117 9.83 -6.18 8.03
C TRP A 117 9.54 -4.94 8.88
N ASN A 118 8.39 -4.96 9.57
CA ASN A 118 8.06 -4.01 10.60
C ASN A 118 8.60 -4.50 11.96
N ALA A 119 9.60 -3.77 12.50
CA ALA A 119 10.24 -4.13 13.75
C ALA A 119 9.35 -3.97 14.99
N MET A 120 8.30 -3.14 14.91
CA MET A 120 7.36 -2.90 16.01
C MET A 120 6.34 -4.04 16.11
N THR A 121 5.71 -4.40 14.99
CA THR A 121 4.69 -5.45 14.93
C THR A 121 5.26 -6.85 14.77
N LYS A 122 6.55 -6.95 14.39
CA LYS A 122 7.24 -8.21 14.06
C LYS A 122 6.56 -8.98 12.92
N ARG A 123 6.05 -8.24 11.93
CA ARG A 123 5.37 -8.76 10.74
C ARG A 123 5.99 -8.24 9.46
N TRP A 124 5.75 -8.97 8.37
CA TRP A 124 6.04 -8.51 7.01
C TRP A 124 4.80 -7.78 6.50
N GLU A 125 4.91 -6.46 6.32
CA GLU A 125 3.79 -5.57 6.02
C GLU A 125 4.03 -4.81 4.71
N ASP A 126 2.95 -4.60 3.96
CA ASP A 126 2.96 -3.73 2.79
C ASP A 126 3.14 -2.27 3.22
N GLU A 127 3.90 -1.49 2.45
CA GLU A 127 4.18 -0.09 2.81
C GLU A 127 3.01 0.86 2.57
N THR A 128 2.02 0.45 1.78
CA THR A 128 0.93 1.31 1.30
C THR A 128 -0.25 1.32 2.27
N ASP A 129 -0.69 0.16 2.73
CA ASP A 129 -1.89 -0.02 3.55
C ASP A 129 -1.65 -0.89 4.80
N SER A 130 -0.40 -1.31 5.04
CA SER A 130 0.05 -1.98 6.27
C SER A 130 -0.57 -3.35 6.54
N HIS A 131 -1.16 -4.00 5.53
CA HIS A 131 -1.62 -5.38 5.68
C HIS A 131 -0.41 -6.34 5.73
N ASP A 132 -0.56 -7.45 6.47
CA ASP A 132 0.47 -8.48 6.54
C ASP A 132 0.35 -9.52 5.42
N ILE A 133 1.50 -10.03 4.98
CA ILE A 133 1.58 -11.02 3.90
C ILE A 133 0.86 -12.33 4.21
N GLU A 134 0.83 -12.76 5.49
CA GLU A 134 0.27 -14.05 5.91
C GLU A 134 -1.26 -14.06 5.74
N GLY A 135 -1.91 -12.97 6.14
CA GLY A 135 -3.33 -12.74 5.93
C GLY A 135 -3.69 -12.64 4.45
N LEU A 136 -2.87 -11.94 3.65
CA LEU A 136 -3.13 -11.81 2.22
C LEU A 136 -2.97 -13.14 1.48
N LEU A 137 -1.91 -13.88 1.80
CA LEU A 137 -1.64 -15.20 1.26
C LEU A 137 -2.78 -16.17 1.58
N THR A 138 -3.26 -16.17 2.82
CA THR A 138 -4.42 -16.97 3.25
C THR A 138 -5.65 -16.63 2.42
N ARG A 139 -6.00 -15.34 2.35
CA ARG A 139 -7.16 -14.85 1.58
C ARG A 139 -7.10 -15.25 0.11
N ASP A 140 -5.91 -15.19 -0.48
CA ASP A 140 -5.74 -15.50 -1.90
C ASP A 140 -5.73 -17.01 -2.18
N LEU A 141 -5.10 -17.82 -1.32
CA LEU A 141 -5.08 -19.28 -1.46
C LEU A 141 -6.46 -19.91 -1.29
N MET A 142 -7.30 -19.38 -0.40
CA MET A 142 -8.67 -19.86 -0.18
C MET A 142 -9.57 -19.79 -1.41
N ARG A 143 -9.16 -19.05 -2.46
CA ARG A 143 -9.90 -19.00 -3.73
C ARG A 143 -9.59 -20.19 -4.65
N PHE A 144 -8.51 -20.93 -4.40
CA PHE A 144 -8.04 -22.02 -5.25
C PHE A 144 -7.81 -23.35 -4.51
N CYS A 145 -7.76 -23.33 -3.18
CA CYS A 145 -7.56 -24.52 -2.35
C CYS A 145 -8.74 -24.72 -1.39
N ALA A 146 -9.03 -25.97 -1.08
CA ALA A 146 -9.81 -26.33 0.09
C ALA A 146 -8.92 -26.27 1.35
N GLY A 147 -9.45 -25.69 2.43
CA GLY A 147 -8.72 -25.47 3.68
C GLY A 147 -8.04 -24.10 3.74
N ILE A 148 -7.32 -23.87 4.84
CA ILE A 148 -6.57 -22.63 5.09
C ILE A 148 -5.16 -22.98 5.63
N PRO A 149 -4.13 -22.18 5.32
CA PRO A 149 -2.85 -22.27 6.01
C PRO A 149 -2.99 -21.96 7.52
N LEU A 150 -2.09 -22.52 8.34
CA LEU A 150 -2.08 -22.31 9.80
C LEU A 150 -0.83 -21.52 10.22
N PHE A 151 -0.96 -20.19 10.26
CA PHE A 151 0.09 -19.24 10.67
C PHE A 151 0.13 -18.97 12.18
#